data_AF-A0A7Y4XWQ2-F1
#
_entry.id   AF-A0A7Y4XWQ2-F1
#
_cell.length_a   1.000
_cell.length_b   1.000
_cell.length_c   1.000
_cell.angle_alpha   90.00
_cell.angle_beta   90.00
_cell.angle_gamma   90.00
#
_symmetry.space_group_name_H-M   'P 1'
#
loop_
_entity.id
_entity.type
_entity.pdbx_description
1 polymer ?
#
loop_
_entity_poly.entity_id
_entity_poly.type
_entity_poly.pdbx_seq_one_letter_code
_entity_poly.pdbx_strand_id
1 'polypeptide(L)' 'MNTLLKLWRPLLMIGLAALAAYIIIVPICGWLFDCGCDWPWRGFTKHCNVHIAEEMDKCPWCVNSFLDIILFRIPPHP' A
#
# COMPACT_ATOMS: atom_id res chain seq x y z
N MET A 1 -7.84 -14.77 -31.54
CA MET A 1 -8.11 -15.52 -30.29
C MET A 1 -6.84 -15.81 -29.45
N ASN A 2 -5.65 -15.94 -30.05
CA ASN A 2 -4.46 -16.37 -29.30
C ASN A 2 -3.69 -15.24 -28.61
N THR A 3 -3.94 -13.98 -28.97
CA THR A 3 -3.25 -12.81 -28.39
C THR A 3 -3.82 -12.41 -27.03
N LEU A 4 -5.14 -12.54 -26.85
CA LEU A 4 -5.84 -12.33 -25.56
C LEU A 4 -5.40 -13.37 -24.51
N LEU A 5 -5.30 -14.65 -24.90
CA LEU A 5 -4.74 -15.72 -24.07
C LEU A 5 -3.20 -15.67 -23.94
N LYS A 6 -2.53 -14.67 -24.54
CA LYS A 6 -1.12 -14.39 -24.24
C LYS A 6 -0.97 -13.23 -23.28
N LEU A 7 -1.88 -12.24 -23.33
CA LEU A 7 -1.89 -11.11 -22.39
C LEU A 7 -2.32 -11.48 -20.97
N TRP A 8 -3.12 -12.53 -20.76
CA TRP A 8 -3.50 -12.93 -19.40
C TRP A 8 -2.31 -13.39 -18.54
N ARG A 9 -1.25 -13.96 -19.13
CA ARG A 9 -0.05 -14.43 -18.41
C ARG A 9 0.71 -13.26 -17.76
N PRO A 10 1.13 -12.21 -18.50
CA PRO A 10 1.79 -11.06 -17.88
C PRO A 10 0.84 -10.33 -16.92
N LEU A 11 -0.45 -10.22 -17.21
CA LEU A 11 -1.42 -9.62 -16.28
C LEU A 11 -1.51 -10.39 -14.95
N LEU A 12 -1.58 -11.72 -15.01
CA LEU A 12 -1.54 -12.58 -13.83
C LEU A 12 -0.25 -12.36 -13.03
N MET A 13 0.91 -12.36 -13.71
CA MET A 13 2.21 -12.16 -13.06
C MET A 13 2.33 -10.79 -12.41
N ILE A 14 1.86 -9.73 -13.08
CA ILE A 14 1.83 -8.37 -12.52
C ILE A 14 0.92 -8.33 -11.29
N GLY A 15 -0.27 -8.93 -11.35
CA GLY A 15 -1.19 -8.99 -10.21
C GLY A 15 -0.58 -9.73 -9.01
N LEU A 16 0.08 -10.87 -9.25
CA LEU A 16 0.76 -11.63 -8.19
C LEU A 16 1.94 -10.84 -7.59
N ALA A 17 2.72 -10.15 -8.42
CA ALA A 17 3.83 -9.32 -7.97
C ALA A 17 3.34 -8.13 -7.13
N ALA A 18 2.27 -7.46 -7.57
CA ALA A 18 1.65 -6.36 -6.83
C ALA A 18 1.09 -6.82 -5.48
N LEU A 19 0.44 -8.00 -5.44
CA LEU A 19 -0.07 -8.58 -4.20
C LEU A 19 1.06 -8.93 -3.23
N ALA A 20 2.13 -9.56 -3.73
CA ALA A 20 3.29 -9.89 -2.91
C ALA A 20 3.96 -8.63 -2.35
N ALA A 21 4.14 -7.60 -3.18
CA ALA A 21 4.67 -6.31 -2.75
C ALA A 21 3.79 -5.70 -1.66
N TYR A 22 2.46 -5.72 -1.82
CA TYR A 22 1.53 -5.17 -0.84
C TYR A 22 1.59 -5.89 0.51
N ILE A 23 1.66 -7.22 0.51
CA ILE A 23 1.80 -8.04 1.73
C ILE A 23 3.08 -7.70 2.49
N ILE A 24 4.15 -7.32 1.79
CA ILE A 24 5.44 -6.97 2.38
C ILE A 24 5.48 -5.50 2.84
N ILE A 25 4.92 -4.59 2.05
CA ILE A 25 5.00 -3.14 2.32
C ILE A 25 4.19 -2.75 3.57
N VAL A 26 3.00 -3.31 3.77
CA VAL A 26 2.11 -2.95 4.89
C VAL A 26 2.76 -3.14 6.28
N PRO A 27 3.34 -4.31 6.63
CA PRO A 27 4.01 -4.47 7.93
C PRO A 27 5.30 -3.64 8.04
N ILE A 28 6.02 -3.39 6.94
CA ILE A 28 7.20 -2.52 6.93
C ILE A 28 6.79 -1.07 7.23
N CYS A 29 5.71 -0.59 6.62
CA CYS A 29 5.11 0.71 6.87
C CYS A 29 4.69 0.85 8.34
N GLY A 30 4.02 -0.17 8.89
CA GLY A 30 3.64 -0.20 10.31
C GLY A 30 4.83 -0.15 11.27
N TRP A 31 5.88 -0.93 10.98
CA TRP A 31 7.10 -0.95 11.80
C TRP A 31 7.91 0.35 11.71
N LEU A 32 8.00 0.95 10.52
CA LEU A 32 8.82 2.14 10.29
C LEU A 32 8.19 3.41 10.86
N PHE A 33 6.85 3.50 10.86
CA PHE A 33 6.11 4.70 11.26
C PHE A 33 5.27 4.52 12.53
N ASP A 34 5.39 3.38 13.20
CA ASP A 34 4.63 3.01 14.42
C ASP A 34 3.12 3.23 14.30
N CYS A 35 2.57 2.87 13.14
CA CYS A 35 1.22 3.30 12.75
C CYS A 35 0.16 2.19 12.78
N GLY A 36 0.47 1.06 13.45
CA GLY A 36 -0.46 -0.03 13.72
C GLY A 36 -0.71 -1.03 12.59
N CYS A 37 -0.10 -0.85 11.41
CA CYS A 37 -0.15 -1.84 10.33
C CYS A 37 0.70 -3.08 10.64
N ASP A 38 0.23 -4.27 10.26
CA ASP A 38 0.94 -5.53 10.56
C ASP A 38 0.77 -6.57 9.44
N TRP A 39 1.24 -7.80 9.65
CA TRP A 39 1.11 -8.92 8.74
C TRP A 39 -0.35 -9.36 8.55
N PRO A 40 -0.68 -10.06 7.44
CA PRO A 40 -2.02 -10.57 7.18
C PRO A 40 -2.68 -11.32 8.34
N TRP A 41 -1.91 -12.15 9.06
CA TRP A 41 -2.40 -12.93 10.20
C TRP A 41 -2.46 -12.15 11.53
N ARG A 42 -1.97 -10.91 11.57
CA ARG A 42 -2.02 -10.00 12.74
C ARG A 42 -2.95 -8.80 12.54
N GLY A 43 -3.85 -8.88 11.57
CA GLY A 43 -4.85 -7.84 11.32
C GLY A 43 -4.56 -6.97 10.11
N PHE A 44 -3.38 -7.08 9.48
CA PHE A 44 -3.03 -6.38 8.24
C PHE A 44 -3.26 -4.87 8.30
N THR A 45 -4.35 -4.40 7.70
CA THR A 45 -4.76 -3.00 7.70
C THR A 45 -5.74 -2.62 8.79
N LYS A 46 -6.32 -3.60 9.51
CA LYS A 46 -7.40 -3.37 10.50
C LYS A 46 -7.03 -2.41 11.62
N HIS A 47 -5.75 -2.36 11.98
CA HIS A 47 -5.22 -1.52 13.04
C HIS A 47 -4.40 -0.33 12.51
N CYS A 48 -4.30 -0.17 11.19
CA CYS A 48 -3.60 0.96 10.60
C CYS A 48 -4.33 2.27 10.90
N ASN A 49 -3.56 3.30 11.24
CA ASN A 49 -4.08 4.65 11.48
C ASN A 49 -4.70 5.32 10.23
N VAL A 50 -4.46 4.80 9.01
CA VAL A 50 -5.04 5.31 7.76
C VAL A 50 -6.57 5.39 7.79
N HIS A 51 -7.21 4.48 8.53
CA HIS A 51 -8.66 4.41 8.67
C HIS A 51 -9.23 5.38 9.71
N ILE A 52 -8.37 6.01 10.51
CA ILE A 52 -8.75 7.02 11.49
C ILE A 52 -8.84 8.36 10.75
N ALA A 53 -10.03 8.97 10.73
CA ALA A 53 -10.25 10.23 10.02
C ALA A 53 -9.58 11.43 10.71
N GLU A 54 -9.48 11.38 12.04
CA GLU A 54 -8.96 12.45 12.90
C GLU A 54 -7.43 12.40 13.07
N GLU A 55 -6.78 11.35 12.58
CA GLU A 55 -5.33 11.20 12.64
C GLU A 55 -4.68 12.14 11.61
N MET A 56 -3.89 13.09 12.11
CA MET A 56 -3.17 14.07 11.29
C MET A 56 -2.05 13.38 10.48
N ASP A 57 -1.35 12.43 11.10
CA ASP A 57 -0.14 11.80 10.55
C ASP A 57 -0.42 10.36 10.09
N LYS A 58 -1.10 10.21 8.96
CA LYS A 58 -1.37 8.90 8.36
C LYS A 58 -0.08 8.23 7.86
N CYS A 59 0.02 6.90 7.92
CA CYS A 59 1.25 6.20 7.50
C CYS A 59 1.64 6.55 6.04
N PRO A 60 2.78 7.22 5.79
CA PRO A 60 3.09 7.79 4.48
C PRO A 60 3.12 6.75 3.36
N TRP A 61 3.66 5.55 3.59
CA TRP A 61 3.79 4.53 2.54
C TRP A 61 2.53 3.71 2.32
N CYS A 62 1.58 3.78 3.25
CA CYS A 62 0.30 3.10 3.14
C CYS A 62 -0.78 4.01 2.55
N VAL A 63 -0.67 5.33 2.73
CA VAL A 63 -1.59 6.33 2.15
C VAL A 63 -1.11 6.91 0.83
N ASN A 64 0.18 7.14 0.65
CA ASN A 64 0.67 7.76 -0.57
C ASN A 64 0.89 6.68 -1.63
N SER A 65 0.04 6.70 -2.65
CA SER A 65 0.37 6.08 -3.91
C SER A 65 1.52 6.88 -4.56
N PHE A 66 2.38 6.24 -5.36
CA PHE A 66 3.39 6.95 -6.16
C PHE A 66 2.77 8.10 -6.98
N LEU A 67 1.48 7.96 -7.34
CA LEU A 67 0.66 8.99 -7.97
C LEU A 67 0.39 10.19 -7.06
N ASP A 68 0.13 9.98 -5.76
CA ASP A 68 -0.09 11.05 -4.80
C ASP A 68 1.18 11.88 -4.56
N ILE A 69 2.34 11.22 -4.53
CA ILE A 69 3.65 11.89 -4.43
C ILE A 69 3.92 12.79 -5.65
N ILE A 70 3.49 12.36 -6.84
CA ILE A 70 3.72 13.10 -8.09
C ILE A 70 2.66 14.18 -8.32
N LEU A 71 1.39 13.94 -7.97
CA LEU A 71 0.26 14.81 -8.29
C LEU A 71 -0.15 15.76 -7.14
N PHE A 72 0.18 15.45 -5.88
CA PHE A 72 -0.17 16.29 -4.75
C PHE A 72 1.02 16.59 -3.83
N ARG A 73 1.29 17.88 -3.73
CA ARG A 73 2.09 18.55 -2.72
C ARG A 73 1.63 18.07 -1.34
N ILE A 74 2.38 17.17 -0.71
CA ILE A 74 2.39 17.08 0.75
C ILE A 74 2.99 18.43 1.20
N PRO A 75 2.24 19.38 1.77
CA PRO A 75 2.90 20.46 2.46
C PRO A 75 3.70 19.81 3.61
N PRO A 76 4.99 20.13 3.78
CA PRO A 76 5.69 19.70 4.98
C PRO A 76 4.93 20.28 6.18
N HIS A 77 4.46 19.43 7.08
CA HIS A 77 4.07 19.88 8.41
C HIS A 77 5.34 20.00 9.28
N PRO A 78 5.39 21.00 10.19
CA PRO A 78 6.58 21.41 10.93
C PRO A 78 7.11 20.37 11.92
#